data_AF-A0A538GBR0-F1
#
_entry.id   AF-A0A538GBR0-F1
#
_cell.length_a   1.000
_cell.length_b   1.000
_cell.length_c   1.000
_cell.angle_alpha   90.00
_cell.angle_beta   90.00
_cell.angle_gamma   90.00
#
_symmetry.space_group_name_H-M   'P 1'
#
loop_
_entity.id
_entity.type
_entity.pdbx_description
1 polymer ?
#
loop_
_entity_poly.entity_id
_entity_poly.type
_entity_poly.pdbx_seq_one_letter_code
_entity_poly.pdbx_strand_id
1 'polypeptide(L)'
;MAATDFAAIERDLTAAVARRLEQRRRTNRRIRIGLLTVALAGVFCTAAIASGVVGDLQLDPSKWSILGGGDVDGGRGAYVHAKSLDDGSNSTFLLEHDDGLAPYQAFLLHEKTLAAAQASSPVPVRVESGDLCSAAALTRAEQIALATLSAGFAQGTPPDASKQAVDNATQAAFADAPCRGLEYAGEQARLVYAGVQPRSQLMPGAQ
;
A
#
# COMPACT_ATOMS: atom_id res chain seq x y z
N MET A 1 -39.73 -7.64 21.51
CA MET A 1 -38.37 -7.22 21.92
C MET A 1 -37.54 -8.49 22.07
N ALA A 2 -36.69 -8.80 21.09
CA ALA A 2 -35.79 -9.95 21.18
C ALA A 2 -34.51 -9.52 21.88
N ALA A 3 -34.22 -10.14 23.02
CA ALA A 3 -32.97 -9.92 23.76
C ALA A 3 -31.84 -10.60 22.99
N THR A 4 -30.85 -9.82 22.57
CA THR A 4 -29.63 -10.32 21.94
C THR A 4 -28.84 -11.13 22.97
N ASP A 5 -28.67 -12.42 22.73
CA ASP A 5 -28.00 -13.34 23.63
C ASP A 5 -26.47 -13.21 23.50
N PHE A 6 -25.90 -12.27 24.25
CA PHE A 6 -24.47 -11.95 24.27
C PHE A 6 -23.59 -13.18 24.57
N ALA A 7 -24.12 -14.18 25.28
CA ALA A 7 -23.40 -15.41 25.60
C ALA A 7 -23.19 -16.34 24.40
N ALA A 8 -23.99 -16.19 23.34
CA ALA A 8 -23.79 -16.89 22.06
C ALA A 8 -22.68 -16.22 21.24
N ILE A 9 -22.67 -14.88 21.22
CA ILE A 9 -21.66 -14.09 20.51
C ILE A 9 -20.27 -14.30 21.13
N GLU A 10 -20.17 -14.35 22.46
CA GLU A 10 -18.90 -14.57 23.16
C GLU A 10 -18.32 -15.98 22.91
N ARG A 11 -19.19 -17.00 22.82
CA ARG A 11 -18.80 -18.38 22.49
C ARG A 11 -18.28 -18.51 21.07
N ASP A 12 -18.91 -17.83 20.11
CA ASP A 12 -18.45 -17.84 18.73
C ASP A 12 -17.13 -17.07 18.56
N LEU A 13 -16.94 -15.98 19.30
CA LEU A 13 -15.68 -15.23 19.28
C LEU A 13 -14.52 -16.07 19.86
N THR A 14 -14.74 -16.73 21.00
CA THR A 14 -13.71 -17.59 21.61
C THR A 14 -13.39 -18.81 20.75
N ALA A 15 -14.40 -19.43 20.12
CA ALA A 15 -14.18 -20.53 19.17
C ALA A 15 -13.48 -20.08 17.88
N ALA A 16 -13.71 -18.85 17.41
CA ALA A 16 -13.00 -18.28 16.26
C ALA A 16 -11.52 -17.98 16.59
N VAL A 17 -11.25 -17.42 17.78
CA VAL A 17 -9.88 -17.14 18.25
C VAL A 17 -9.10 -18.43 18.48
N ALA A 18 -9.71 -19.45 19.08
CA ALA A 18 -9.07 -20.76 19.29
C ALA A 18 -8.69 -21.43 17.96
N ARG A 19 -9.57 -21.37 16.94
CA ARG A 19 -9.28 -21.88 15.59
C ARG A 19 -8.13 -21.13 14.91
N ARG A 20 -8.04 -19.80 15.11
CA ARG A 20 -6.97 -18.97 14.57
C ARG A 20 -5.62 -19.25 15.22
N LEU A 21 -5.60 -19.55 16.52
CA LEU A 21 -4.39 -19.96 17.25
C LEU A 21 -3.93 -21.38 16.87
N GLU A 22 -4.86 -22.32 16.67
CA GLU A 22 -4.58 -23.68 16.20
C GLU A 22 -4.01 -23.69 14.77
N GLN A 23 -4.54 -22.83 13.88
CA GLN A 23 -3.98 -22.62 12.54
C GLN A 23 -2.55 -22.08 12.61
N ARG A 24 -2.28 -21.03 13.41
CA ARG A 24 -0.92 -20.49 13.59
C ARG A 24 0.08 -21.54 14.11
N ARG A 25 -0.34 -22.42 15.03
CA ARG A 25 0.51 -23.53 15.52
C ARG A 25 0.82 -24.55 14.43
N ARG A 26 -0.15 -24.87 13.55
CA ARG A 26 0.07 -25.77 12.41
C ARG A 26 0.99 -25.16 11.34
N THR A 27 0.90 -23.86 11.08
CA THR A 27 1.81 -23.16 10.15
C THR A 27 3.25 -23.16 10.67
N ASN A 28 3.45 -22.87 11.96
CA ASN A 28 4.79 -22.91 12.57
C ASN A 28 5.43 -24.31 12.56
N ARG A 29 4.62 -25.38 12.62
CA ARG A 29 5.13 -26.75 12.55
C ARG A 29 5.55 -27.17 11.13
N ARG A 30 4.93 -26.59 10.09
CA ARG A 30 5.29 -26.83 8.68
C ARG A 30 6.55 -26.07 8.27
N ILE A 31 6.76 -24.87 8.82
CA ILE A 31 7.98 -24.06 8.59
C ILE A 31 9.25 -24.77 9.07
N ARG A 32 9.18 -25.55 10.17
CA ARG A 32 10.34 -26.31 10.68
C ARG A 32 10.75 -27.51 9.82
N ILE A 33 9.89 -28.00 8.92
CA ILE A 33 10.19 -29.16 8.05
C ILE A 33 10.71 -28.71 6.67
N GLY A 34 10.40 -27.49 6.22
CA GLY A 34 10.88 -26.93 4.95
C GLY A 34 12.31 -26.35 4.99
N LEU A 35 12.92 -26.26 6.16
CA LEU A 35 14.25 -25.66 6.36
C LEU A 35 15.42 -26.54 5.88
N LEU A 36 15.17 -27.78 5.43
CA LEU A 36 16.22 -28.73 5.06
C LEU A 36 16.51 -28.81 3.55
N THR A 37 15.82 -28.04 2.70
CA THR A 37 15.99 -28.08 1.23
C THR A 37 16.50 -26.78 0.59
N VAL A 38 16.86 -25.75 1.37
CA VAL A 38 17.36 -24.45 0.85
C VAL A 38 18.90 -24.39 0.87
N ALA A 39 19.54 -25.46 0.48
CA ALA A 39 21.00 -25.52 0.37
C ALA A 39 21.43 -25.82 -1.07
N LEU A 40 20.92 -25.07 -2.07
CA LEU A 40 21.42 -25.09 -3.46
C LEU A 40 20.68 -24.06 -4.35
N ALA A 41 20.90 -22.76 -4.15
CA ALA A 41 20.78 -21.74 -5.20
C ALA A 41 21.26 -20.35 -4.72
N GLY A 42 22.53 -20.03 -4.97
CA GLY A 42 22.99 -18.71 -5.43
C GLY A 42 22.67 -17.44 -4.61
N VAL A 43 23.45 -17.18 -3.57
CA VAL A 43 24.23 -15.94 -3.28
C VAL A 43 23.58 -14.52 -3.33
N PHE A 44 22.30 -14.30 -3.67
CA PHE A 44 21.71 -12.93 -3.66
C PHE A 44 20.54 -12.69 -2.68
N CYS A 45 20.22 -13.65 -1.82
CA CYS A 45 19.00 -13.59 -0.99
C CYS A 45 19.13 -12.98 0.42
N THR A 46 20.29 -12.43 0.82
CA THR A 46 20.46 -12.00 2.23
C THR A 46 19.77 -10.70 2.61
N ALA A 47 19.46 -9.80 1.67
CA ALA A 47 18.79 -8.54 2.00
C ALA A 47 17.26 -8.69 2.17
N ALA A 48 16.60 -9.48 1.32
CA ALA A 48 15.14 -9.63 1.35
C ALA A 48 14.63 -10.56 2.47
N ILE A 49 15.45 -11.49 2.95
CA ILE A 49 15.09 -12.40 4.04
C ILE A 49 15.27 -11.73 5.42
N ALA A 50 16.10 -10.68 5.52
CA ALA A 50 16.33 -9.97 6.77
C ALA A 50 15.17 -9.06 7.19
N SER A 51 14.29 -8.65 6.27
CA SER A 51 13.21 -7.69 6.54
C SER A 51 11.85 -8.31 6.91
N GLY A 52 11.62 -9.61 6.64
CA GLY A 52 10.31 -10.24 6.88
C GLY A 52 9.18 -9.79 5.92
N VAL A 53 9.43 -8.78 5.09
CA VAL A 53 8.49 -8.10 4.18
C VAL A 53 7.87 -9.03 3.13
N VAL A 54 8.61 -10.04 2.67
CA VAL A 54 8.08 -11.06 1.74
C VAL A 54 6.94 -11.85 2.39
N GLY A 55 6.97 -12.01 3.72
CA GLY A 55 5.91 -12.66 4.49
C GLY A 55 4.62 -11.84 4.55
N ASP A 56 4.73 -10.51 4.58
CA ASP A 56 3.58 -9.61 4.67
C ASP A 56 2.95 -9.33 3.30
N LEU A 57 3.76 -9.26 2.23
CA LEU A 57 3.25 -9.11 0.86
C LEU A 57 2.66 -10.41 0.29
N GLN A 58 2.92 -11.58 0.90
CA GLN A 58 2.46 -12.90 0.45
C GLN A 58 2.59 -13.12 -1.07
N LEU A 59 3.67 -12.63 -1.68
CA LEU A 59 3.90 -12.80 -3.10
C LEU A 59 4.00 -14.28 -3.42
N ASP A 60 3.18 -14.75 -4.37
CA ASP A 60 3.15 -16.14 -4.79
C ASP A 60 4.51 -16.50 -5.42
N PRO A 61 5.31 -17.38 -4.78
CA PRO A 61 6.64 -17.72 -5.28
C PRO A 61 6.59 -18.52 -6.59
N SER A 62 5.42 -19.04 -6.98
CA SER A 62 5.22 -19.67 -8.30
C SER A 62 5.05 -18.65 -9.42
N LYS A 63 4.82 -17.36 -9.10
CA LYS A 63 4.60 -16.28 -10.07
C LYS A 63 5.71 -15.24 -10.08
N TRP A 64 6.45 -15.11 -8.99
CA TRP A 64 7.40 -14.02 -8.80
C TRP A 64 8.78 -14.51 -8.37
N SER A 65 9.81 -14.01 -9.05
CA SER A 65 11.20 -14.08 -8.62
C SER A 65 11.58 -12.78 -7.93
N ILE A 66 12.07 -12.84 -6.68
CA ILE A 66 12.44 -11.64 -5.91
C ILE A 66 13.84 -11.18 -6.33
N LEU A 67 13.95 -9.92 -6.75
CA LEU A 67 15.19 -9.29 -7.20
C LEU A 67 15.89 -8.54 -6.06
N GLY A 68 15.15 -8.12 -5.05
CA GLY A 68 15.65 -7.36 -3.91
C GLY A 68 14.51 -6.64 -3.18
N GLY A 69 14.86 -5.92 -2.14
CA GLY A 69 13.93 -5.15 -1.34
C GLY A 69 14.63 -4.47 -0.18
N GLY A 70 13.86 -3.69 0.59
CA GLY A 70 14.38 -2.97 1.75
C GLY A 70 13.28 -2.46 2.66
N ASP A 71 13.71 -2.01 3.85
CA ASP A 71 12.87 -1.39 4.86
C ASP A 71 13.14 0.11 4.96
N VAL A 72 12.12 0.85 5.37
CA VAL A 72 12.12 2.30 5.53
C VAL A 72 11.52 2.64 6.90
N ASP A 73 12.09 3.66 7.55
CA ASP A 73 11.66 4.16 8.86
C ASP A 73 11.51 3.04 9.93
N GLY A 74 12.45 2.09 9.97
CA GLY A 74 12.46 1.00 10.95
C GLY A 74 11.41 -0.08 10.70
N GLY A 75 11.05 -0.33 9.43
CA GLY A 75 10.08 -1.35 9.02
C GLY A 75 8.65 -0.82 8.92
N ARG A 76 8.46 0.50 8.95
CA ARG A 76 7.14 1.11 8.73
C ARG A 76 6.78 1.21 7.26
N GLY A 77 7.77 1.41 6.41
CA GLY A 77 7.63 1.27 4.97
C GLY A 77 8.54 0.14 4.51
N ALA A 78 8.17 -0.53 3.44
CA ALA A 78 8.99 -1.54 2.83
C ALA A 78 8.71 -1.65 1.34
N TYR A 79 9.68 -2.18 0.60
CA TYR A 79 9.54 -2.40 -0.82
C TYR A 79 10.19 -3.70 -1.26
N VAL A 80 9.66 -4.28 -2.34
CA VAL A 80 10.16 -5.49 -2.98
C VAL A 80 10.18 -5.30 -4.48
N HIS A 81 11.33 -5.51 -5.10
CA HIS A 81 11.46 -5.65 -6.54
C HIS A 81 11.30 -7.12 -6.89
N ALA A 82 10.42 -7.41 -7.84
CA ALA A 82 10.18 -8.75 -8.31
C ALA A 82 10.13 -8.79 -9.83
N LYS A 83 10.42 -9.96 -10.39
CA LYS A 83 10.27 -10.28 -11.79
C LYS A 83 9.17 -11.33 -11.93
N SER A 84 8.19 -11.07 -12.77
CA SER A 84 7.18 -12.04 -13.15
C SER A 84 7.86 -13.23 -13.84
N LEU A 85 7.50 -14.44 -13.41
CA LEU A 85 7.97 -15.69 -14.01
C LEU A 85 7.24 -16.01 -15.31
N ASP A 86 6.04 -15.46 -15.51
CA ASP A 86 5.21 -15.74 -16.67
C ASP A 86 5.71 -14.99 -17.92
N ASP A 87 6.03 -13.70 -17.78
CA ASP A 87 6.39 -12.82 -18.91
C ASP A 87 7.75 -12.12 -18.74
N GLY A 88 8.43 -12.32 -17.61
CA GLY A 88 9.72 -11.70 -17.33
C GLY A 88 9.65 -10.20 -17.04
N SER A 89 8.47 -9.61 -16.88
CA SER A 89 8.32 -8.19 -16.53
C SER A 89 8.79 -7.90 -15.10
N ASN A 90 9.34 -6.71 -14.86
CA ASN A 90 9.73 -6.29 -13.51
C ASN A 90 8.60 -5.48 -12.87
N SER A 91 8.38 -5.67 -11.58
CA SER A 91 7.41 -4.97 -10.76
C SER A 91 8.03 -4.58 -9.43
N THR A 92 7.60 -3.43 -8.90
CA THR A 92 7.97 -2.98 -7.57
C THR A 92 6.71 -2.93 -6.72
N PHE A 93 6.72 -3.66 -5.61
CA PHE A 93 5.66 -3.67 -4.62
C PHE A 93 6.10 -2.83 -3.43
N LEU A 94 5.17 -2.03 -2.90
CA LEU A 94 5.38 -1.22 -1.71
C LEU A 94 4.40 -1.69 -0.63
N LEU A 95 4.87 -1.68 0.61
CA LEU A 95 4.08 -1.97 1.80
C LEU A 95 4.28 -0.83 2.79
N GLU A 96 3.19 -0.31 3.33
CA GLU A 96 3.19 0.80 4.27
C GLU A 96 2.35 0.44 5.48
N HIS A 97 2.91 0.62 6.67
CA HIS A 97 2.29 0.46 7.97
C HIS A 97 2.03 1.85 8.57
N ASP A 98 1.01 2.50 8.04
CA ASP A 98 0.62 3.86 8.37
C ASP A 98 -0.37 3.98 9.53
N ASP A 99 -0.83 2.84 10.09
CA ASP A 99 -1.69 2.81 11.26
C ASP A 99 -1.14 3.70 12.40
N GLY A 100 -2.01 4.58 12.91
CA GLY A 100 -1.68 5.53 13.97
C GLY A 100 -0.86 6.75 13.53
N LEU A 101 -0.58 6.93 12.23
CA LEU A 101 -0.01 8.18 11.71
C LEU A 101 -1.08 9.23 11.46
N ALA A 102 -0.70 10.48 11.65
CA ALA A 102 -1.44 11.58 11.04
C ALA A 102 -1.34 11.47 9.50
N PRO A 103 -2.38 11.86 8.74
CA PRO A 103 -2.39 11.68 7.28
C PRO A 103 -1.16 12.24 6.56
N TYR A 104 -0.67 13.42 6.98
CA TYR A 104 0.53 13.99 6.37
C TYR A 104 1.80 13.18 6.66
N GLN A 105 1.92 12.60 7.86
CA GLN A 105 3.09 11.77 8.21
C GLN A 105 3.08 10.45 7.45
N ALA A 106 1.91 9.88 7.23
CA ALA A 106 1.76 8.73 6.37
C ALA A 106 2.18 9.09 4.93
N PHE A 107 1.86 10.30 4.43
CA PHE A 107 2.23 10.71 3.08
C PHE A 107 3.76 10.82 2.96
N LEU A 108 4.40 11.38 3.99
CA LEU A 108 5.85 11.40 4.07
C LEU A 108 6.45 9.98 4.10
N LEU A 109 5.80 9.03 4.77
CA LEU A 109 6.21 7.62 4.77
C LEU A 109 6.09 7.00 3.36
N HIS A 110 4.98 7.25 2.67
CA HIS A 110 4.77 6.81 1.29
C HIS A 110 5.89 7.32 0.37
N GLU A 111 6.15 8.62 0.41
CA GLU A 111 7.16 9.28 -0.42
C GLU A 111 8.58 8.79 -0.12
N LYS A 112 8.92 8.56 1.16
CA LYS A 112 10.19 7.94 1.53
C LYS A 112 10.31 6.52 1.02
N THR A 113 9.22 5.75 1.07
CA THR A 113 9.18 4.35 0.63
C THR A 113 9.34 4.26 -0.88
N LEU A 114 8.66 5.13 -1.63
CA LEU A 114 8.85 5.31 -3.07
C LEU A 114 10.28 5.69 -3.42
N ALA A 115 10.86 6.68 -2.73
CA ALA A 115 12.22 7.14 -2.97
C ALA A 115 13.25 6.02 -2.71
N ALA A 116 13.09 5.25 -1.63
CA ALA A 116 13.95 4.13 -1.31
C ALA A 116 13.84 3.02 -2.36
N ALA A 117 12.61 2.68 -2.78
CA ALA A 117 12.38 1.71 -3.83
C ALA A 117 13.02 2.17 -5.16
N GLN A 118 12.83 3.43 -5.54
CA GLN A 118 13.39 3.99 -6.76
C GLN A 118 14.92 3.92 -6.78
N ALA A 119 15.58 4.15 -5.65
CA ALA A 119 17.04 4.14 -5.54
C ALA A 119 17.68 2.78 -5.85
N SER A 120 16.95 1.68 -5.64
CA SER A 120 17.44 0.31 -5.88
C SER A 120 16.72 -0.44 -7.00
N SER A 121 15.72 0.17 -7.63
CA SER A 121 14.88 -0.53 -8.60
C SER A 121 15.62 -0.78 -9.92
N PRO A 122 15.54 -2.00 -10.48
CA PRO A 122 16.07 -2.29 -11.82
C PRO A 122 15.25 -1.64 -12.95
N VAL A 123 14.06 -1.12 -12.65
CA VAL A 123 13.19 -0.38 -13.57
C VAL A 123 12.74 0.92 -12.89
N PRO A 124 12.69 2.06 -13.60
CA PRO A 124 12.21 3.30 -12.99
C PRO A 124 10.81 3.15 -12.38
N VAL A 125 10.72 3.35 -11.07
CA VAL A 125 9.51 3.69 -10.32
C VAL A 125 9.13 5.12 -10.69
N ARG A 126 7.88 5.31 -11.10
CA ARG A 126 7.37 6.64 -11.46
C ARG A 126 7.23 7.47 -10.19
N VAL A 127 7.84 8.65 -10.19
CA VAL A 127 7.78 9.62 -9.10
C VAL A 127 7.46 10.98 -9.71
N GLU A 128 6.54 11.75 -9.10
CA GLU A 128 6.24 13.11 -9.55
C GLU A 128 7.46 14.02 -9.39
N SER A 129 7.62 14.99 -10.29
CA SER A 129 8.71 15.98 -10.19
C SER A 129 8.40 17.07 -9.17
N GLY A 130 9.44 17.68 -8.61
CA GLY A 130 9.33 18.86 -7.74
C GLY A 130 9.54 18.54 -6.26
N ASP A 131 9.35 19.56 -5.42
CA ASP A 131 9.41 19.42 -3.96
C ASP A 131 8.16 18.71 -3.44
N LEU A 132 8.27 18.09 -2.26
CA LEU A 132 7.11 17.48 -1.61
C LEU A 132 6.03 18.52 -1.34
N CYS A 133 4.77 18.18 -1.63
CA CYS A 133 3.66 19.02 -1.26
C CYS A 133 3.61 19.20 0.26
N SER A 134 3.25 20.42 0.69
CA SER A 134 2.90 20.69 2.08
C SER A 134 1.55 20.05 2.42
N ALA A 135 1.25 19.89 3.71
CA ALA A 135 -0.06 19.39 4.15
C ALA A 135 -1.21 20.23 3.57
N ALA A 136 -1.07 21.56 3.59
CA ALA A 136 -2.09 22.47 3.05
C ALA A 136 -2.25 22.33 1.52
N ALA A 137 -1.15 22.11 0.79
CA ALA A 137 -1.21 21.87 -0.65
C ALA A 137 -1.94 20.55 -0.96
N LEU A 138 -1.66 19.49 -0.21
CA LEU A 138 -2.35 18.21 -0.40
C LEU A 138 -3.84 18.28 -0.06
N THR A 139 -4.22 18.97 1.01
CA THR A 139 -5.64 19.20 1.33
C THR A 139 -6.35 19.98 0.24
N ARG A 140 -5.69 21.01 -0.32
CA ARG A 140 -6.25 21.74 -1.46
C ARG A 140 -6.40 20.84 -2.70
N ALA A 141 -5.41 19.99 -2.99
CA ALA A 141 -5.47 19.04 -4.10
C ALA A 141 -6.63 18.05 -3.94
N GLU A 142 -6.83 17.52 -2.73
CA GLU A 142 -7.97 16.66 -2.42
C GLU A 142 -9.31 17.36 -2.64
N GLN A 143 -9.45 18.61 -2.18
CA GLN A 143 -10.67 19.40 -2.39
C GLN A 143 -10.98 19.61 -3.88
N ILE A 144 -9.95 19.86 -4.69
CA ILE A 144 -10.09 20.00 -6.15
C ILE A 144 -10.52 18.67 -6.78
N ALA A 145 -9.91 17.56 -6.36
CA ALA A 145 -10.25 16.24 -6.84
C ALA A 145 -11.72 15.88 -6.50
N LEU A 146 -12.14 16.08 -5.25
CA LEU A 146 -13.52 15.84 -4.80
C LEU A 146 -14.52 16.76 -5.50
N ALA A 147 -14.20 18.03 -5.69
CA ALA A 147 -15.04 18.95 -6.44
C ALA A 147 -15.23 18.47 -7.89
N THR A 148 -14.14 18.07 -8.55
CA THR A 148 -14.17 17.53 -9.93
C THR A 148 -15.02 16.26 -10.02
N LEU A 149 -14.87 15.36 -9.05
CA LEU A 149 -15.66 14.12 -8.94
C LEU A 149 -17.15 14.42 -8.77
N SER A 150 -17.49 15.30 -7.82
CA SER A 150 -18.88 15.67 -7.53
C SER A 150 -19.59 16.37 -8.68
N ALA A 151 -18.85 17.11 -9.51
CA ALA A 151 -19.41 17.86 -10.64
C ALA A 151 -19.60 16.99 -11.90
N GLY A 152 -18.74 15.99 -12.09
CA GLY A 152 -18.65 15.24 -13.35
C GLY A 152 -19.04 13.77 -13.28
N PHE A 153 -19.15 13.18 -12.10
CA PHE A 153 -19.26 11.72 -11.94
C PHE A 153 -20.26 11.32 -10.87
N ALA A 154 -20.98 10.22 -11.11
CA ALA A 154 -21.83 9.62 -10.09
C ALA A 154 -20.99 9.00 -8.97
N GLN A 155 -21.50 9.01 -7.73
CA GLN A 155 -20.85 8.31 -6.62
C GLN A 155 -20.76 6.81 -6.93
N GLY A 156 -19.64 6.18 -6.58
CA GLY A 156 -19.37 4.77 -6.94
C GLY A 156 -18.81 4.57 -8.36
N THR A 157 -18.55 5.65 -9.10
CA THR A 157 -17.82 5.55 -10.39
C THR A 157 -16.47 4.87 -10.17
N PRO A 158 -16.08 3.89 -11.01
CA PRO A 158 -14.77 3.25 -10.91
C PRO A 158 -13.61 4.27 -10.89
N PRO A 159 -12.61 4.14 -10.00
CA PRO A 159 -11.55 5.12 -9.85
C PRO A 159 -10.81 5.45 -11.16
N ASP A 160 -10.61 4.47 -12.03
CA ASP A 160 -9.89 4.67 -13.29
C ASP A 160 -10.68 5.50 -14.30
N ALA A 161 -12.01 5.43 -14.26
CA ALA A 161 -12.88 6.17 -15.18
C ALA A 161 -12.85 7.69 -14.94
N SER A 162 -12.51 8.12 -13.72
CA SER A 162 -12.40 9.54 -13.35
C SER A 162 -10.96 10.05 -13.29
N LYS A 163 -9.96 9.16 -13.45
CA LYS A 163 -8.54 9.48 -13.27
C LYS A 163 -8.10 10.68 -14.11
N GLN A 164 -8.32 10.65 -15.42
CA GLN A 164 -7.86 11.70 -16.31
C GLN A 164 -8.46 13.07 -15.97
N ALA A 165 -9.74 13.12 -15.60
CA ALA A 165 -10.40 14.37 -15.23
C ALA A 165 -9.82 14.96 -13.94
N VAL A 166 -9.61 14.11 -12.92
CA VAL A 166 -9.02 14.51 -11.64
C VAL A 166 -7.56 14.94 -11.80
N ASP A 167 -6.76 14.19 -12.56
CA ASP A 167 -5.36 14.52 -12.83
C ASP A 167 -5.25 15.88 -13.54
N ASN A 168 -6.05 16.10 -14.59
CA ASN A 168 -6.05 17.36 -15.33
C ASN A 168 -6.47 18.55 -14.45
N ALA A 169 -7.53 18.39 -13.65
CA ALA A 169 -8.02 19.44 -12.77
C ALA A 169 -7.00 19.81 -11.69
N THR A 170 -6.36 18.80 -11.10
CA THR A 170 -5.34 18.99 -10.06
C THR A 170 -4.09 19.62 -10.66
N GLN A 171 -3.60 19.14 -11.80
CA GLN A 171 -2.45 19.74 -12.48
C GLN A 171 -2.71 21.20 -12.87
N ALA A 172 -3.90 21.52 -13.41
CA ALA A 172 -4.26 22.88 -13.77
C ALA A 172 -4.27 23.82 -12.55
N ALA A 173 -4.76 23.34 -11.41
CA ALA A 173 -4.84 24.14 -10.19
C ALA A 173 -3.49 24.41 -9.50
N PHE A 174 -2.47 23.60 -9.82
CA PHE A 174 -1.11 23.71 -9.29
C PHE A 174 -0.08 24.07 -10.37
N ALA A 175 -0.51 24.54 -11.54
CA ALA A 175 0.38 24.84 -12.67
C ALA A 175 1.51 25.83 -12.31
N ASP A 176 1.21 26.83 -11.48
CA ASP A 176 2.16 27.86 -11.05
C ASP A 176 3.08 27.41 -9.89
N ALA A 177 2.75 26.29 -9.24
CA ALA A 177 3.46 25.77 -8.07
C ALA A 177 3.33 24.24 -7.98
N PRO A 178 3.93 23.48 -8.93
CA PRO A 178 3.86 22.03 -8.91
C PRO A 178 4.59 21.48 -7.69
N CYS A 179 4.02 20.46 -7.08
CA CYS A 179 4.65 19.72 -5.99
C CYS A 179 4.34 18.23 -6.14
N ARG A 180 5.20 17.39 -5.55
CA ARG A 180 5.05 15.93 -5.55
C ARG A 180 4.05 15.51 -4.47
N GLY A 181 3.11 14.65 -4.85
CA GLY A 181 1.99 14.16 -4.03
C GLY A 181 0.60 14.54 -4.57
N LEU A 182 0.52 15.20 -5.73
CA LEU A 182 -0.76 15.61 -6.32
C LEU A 182 -1.49 14.40 -6.92
N GLU A 183 -0.78 13.54 -7.65
CA GLU A 183 -1.34 12.27 -8.14
C GLU A 183 -1.81 11.39 -6.97
N TYR A 184 -1.03 11.38 -5.89
CA TYR A 184 -1.35 10.68 -4.67
C TYR A 184 -2.68 11.16 -4.06
N ALA A 185 -2.83 12.47 -3.84
CA ALA A 185 -4.07 13.05 -3.31
C ALA A 185 -5.28 12.77 -4.22
N GLY A 186 -5.09 12.87 -5.55
CA GLY A 186 -6.13 12.57 -6.53
C GLY A 186 -6.55 11.10 -6.53
N GLU A 187 -5.62 10.17 -6.32
CA GLU A 187 -5.94 8.74 -6.18
C GLU A 187 -6.78 8.45 -4.93
N GLN A 188 -6.38 8.99 -3.78
CA GLN A 188 -7.10 8.79 -2.53
C GLN A 188 -8.53 9.30 -2.61
N ALA A 189 -8.74 10.50 -3.18
CA ALA A 189 -10.07 11.06 -3.41
C ALA A 189 -10.92 10.18 -4.33
N ARG A 190 -10.35 9.63 -5.41
CA ARG A 190 -11.07 8.74 -6.34
C ARG A 190 -11.47 7.42 -5.69
N LEU A 191 -10.59 6.82 -4.87
CA LEU A 191 -10.91 5.60 -4.13
C LEU A 191 -12.07 5.84 -3.17
N VAL A 192 -12.01 6.89 -2.35
CA VAL A 192 -13.07 7.22 -1.39
C VAL A 192 -14.39 7.55 -2.08
N TYR A 193 -14.36 8.33 -3.16
CA TYR A 193 -15.58 8.67 -3.92
C TYR A 193 -16.22 7.44 -4.60
N ALA A 194 -15.40 6.44 -4.94
CA ALA A 194 -15.86 5.14 -5.42
C ALA A 194 -16.40 4.22 -4.30
N GLY A 195 -16.35 4.64 -3.03
CA GLY A 195 -16.71 3.81 -1.88
C GLY A 195 -15.68 2.72 -1.57
N VAL A 196 -14.45 2.86 -2.09
CA VAL A 196 -13.34 1.95 -1.83
C VAL A 196 -12.53 2.52 -0.67
N GLN A 197 -12.41 1.74 0.41
CA GLN A 197 -11.49 2.09 1.49
C GLN A 197 -10.06 2.09 0.93
N PRO A 198 -9.34 3.21 0.96
CA PRO A 198 -7.96 3.22 0.55
C PRO A 198 -7.15 2.32 1.49
N ARG A 199 -6.13 1.65 0.96
CA ARG A 199 -5.30 0.73 1.76
C ARG A 199 -4.52 1.45 2.87
N SER A 200 -4.31 2.74 2.68
CA SER A 200 -3.68 3.65 3.62
C SER A 200 -4.73 4.63 4.16
N GLN A 201 -4.60 5.11 5.40
CA GLN A 201 -5.49 6.13 5.99
C GLN A 201 -5.17 7.55 5.47
N LEU A 202 -4.68 7.61 4.24
CA LEU A 202 -3.92 8.70 3.69
C LEU A 202 -4.81 9.74 3.01
N MET A 203 -5.71 10.34 3.77
CA MET A 203 -6.49 11.48 3.30
C MET A 203 -6.04 12.76 4.02
N PRO A 204 -5.25 13.62 3.36
CA PRO A 204 -4.84 14.90 3.93
C PRO A 204 -6.04 15.85 4.06
N GLY A 205 -6.75 15.77 5.18
CA GLY A 205 -7.96 16.58 5.43
C GLY A 205 -9.08 15.79 6.09
N ALA A 206 -8.97 14.46 6.14
CA ALA A 206 -9.78 13.63 7.03
C ALA A 206 -9.36 13.92 8.48
N GLN A 207 -10.09 14.82 9.13
CA GLN A 207 -10.08 14.97 10.59
C GLN A 207 -11.22 14.13 11.19
#